data_AF-A0A2W4R647-F1
#
_entry.id   AF-A0A2W4R647-F1
#
_cell.length_a   1.000
_cell.length_b   1.000
_cell.length_c   1.000
_cell.angle_alpha   90.00
_cell.angle_beta   90.00
_cell.angle_gamma   90.00
#
_symmetry.space_group_name_H-M   'P 1'
#
loop_
_entity.id
_entity.type
_entity.pdbx_description
1 polymer ?
#
loop_
_entity_poly.entity_id
_entity_poly.type
_entity_poly.pdbx_seq_one_letter_code
_entity_poly.pdbx_strand_id
1 'polypeptide(L)'
;MSRWPNKYVIGLTGNIAVGKSVVRQMLQHLGAYTIDADGLAHQAMAPGAPAYRPVVEMFGRFILAPDGRIDRSKLGSIVFAVPEALATLESLTHPVVLQAINTLVTRASQRVVVIEAIKLLETDLAQAVDTIWVVDAAPETQLRRLVEKRGLSPEEAHKRITAQRAQAEKLQRADRIIRNDGHVDETWRQVQAGWAEIQRALGAVAGPANTPRIDSPAQPSATTEITIRRGMPGNAELIAEFLSKVSGKQVSRMDVMLSFGQKSYLLAIDQAGRVAGIIGWQVENLITRADEFYLAPDAPRDPVVKALVEAVEEASKELQSEVGFILLPPNAPGETIQAFQRTGYETTALEEIRIPAWREAVYEMAAENPRILMKRLRPDRVMKPI
;
A
#
# COMPACT_ATOMS: atom_id res chain seq x y z
N MET A 1 1.50 -15.64 24.80
CA MET A 1 2.70 -15.63 23.93
C MET A 1 2.27 -15.08 22.58
N SER A 2 3.06 -14.21 21.95
CA SER A 2 2.71 -13.65 20.62
C SER A 2 2.55 -14.78 19.60
N ARG A 3 1.55 -14.66 18.70
CA ARG A 3 1.28 -15.68 17.66
C ARG A 3 2.45 -15.83 16.70
N TRP A 4 3.23 -14.78 16.51
CA TRP A 4 4.37 -14.74 15.60
C TRP A 4 5.67 -14.47 16.36
N PRO A 5 6.51 -15.49 16.59
CA PRO A 5 7.77 -15.32 17.30
C PRO A 5 8.66 -14.26 16.63
N ASN A 6 9.33 -13.44 17.44
CA ASN A 6 10.22 -12.37 17.01
C ASN A 6 9.56 -11.24 16.19
N LYS A 7 8.23 -11.17 16.15
CA LYS A 7 7.47 -10.08 15.56
C LYS A 7 6.77 -9.28 16.65
N TYR A 8 6.61 -8.00 16.37
CA TYR A 8 5.68 -7.11 17.05
C TYR A 8 4.61 -6.70 16.05
N VAL A 9 3.38 -7.16 16.26
CA VAL A 9 2.29 -7.02 15.30
C VAL A 9 1.28 -6.00 15.80
N ILE A 10 1.10 -4.95 15.00
CA ILE A 10 0.08 -3.92 15.18
C ILE A 10 -1.17 -4.34 14.39
N GLY A 11 -2.29 -4.55 15.08
CA GLY A 11 -3.59 -4.62 14.45
C GLY A 11 -4.12 -3.21 14.22
N LEU A 12 -4.19 -2.76 12.97
CA LEU A 12 -4.70 -1.45 12.60
C LEU A 12 -6.15 -1.54 12.14
N THR A 13 -7.05 -0.85 12.83
CA THR A 13 -8.48 -0.85 12.49
C THR A 13 -9.11 0.53 12.64
N GLY A 14 -10.41 0.61 12.38
CA GLY A 14 -11.19 1.85 12.27
C GLY A 14 -12.27 1.73 11.18
N ASN A 15 -13.30 2.55 11.31
CA ASN A 15 -14.43 2.53 10.39
C ASN A 15 -14.09 3.02 8.98
N ILE A 16 -15.07 3.00 8.09
CA ILE A 16 -14.91 3.47 6.71
C ILE A 16 -14.49 4.95 6.69
N ALA A 17 -13.63 5.33 5.74
CA ALA A 17 -13.20 6.71 5.50
C ALA A 17 -12.50 7.46 6.68
N VAL A 18 -12.15 6.76 7.78
CA VAL A 18 -11.33 7.34 8.86
C VAL A 18 -9.86 7.51 8.46
N GLY A 19 -9.41 6.86 7.39
CA GLY A 19 -8.04 6.96 6.86
C GLY A 19 -7.05 5.94 7.43
N LYS A 20 -7.50 4.71 7.66
CA LYS A 20 -6.63 3.58 8.04
C LYS A 20 -5.46 3.39 7.08
N SER A 21 -5.73 3.34 5.77
CA SER A 21 -4.71 3.19 4.74
C SER A 21 -3.63 4.27 4.79
N VAL A 22 -4.00 5.50 5.15
CA VAL A 22 -3.04 6.60 5.37
C VAL A 22 -2.11 6.25 6.52
N VAL A 23 -2.64 5.87 7.68
CA VAL A 23 -1.83 5.49 8.86
C VAL A 23 -0.97 4.25 8.59
N ARG A 24 -1.50 3.26 7.85
CA ARG A 24 -0.72 2.11 7.39
C ARG A 24 0.48 2.56 6.55
N GLN A 25 0.26 3.44 5.58
CA GLN A 25 1.32 3.96 4.72
C GLN A 25 2.36 4.77 5.51
N MET A 26 1.94 5.53 6.53
CA MET A 26 2.86 6.22 7.45
C MET A 26 3.74 5.22 8.21
N LEU A 27 3.17 4.14 8.73
CA LEU A 27 3.93 3.08 9.41
C LEU A 27 4.88 2.33 8.46
N GLN A 28 4.47 2.10 7.20
CA GLN A 28 5.35 1.55 6.17
C GLN A 28 6.56 2.45 5.91
N HIS A 29 6.35 3.76 5.82
CA HIS A 29 7.43 4.74 5.66
C HIS A 29 8.45 4.66 6.79
N LEU A 30 7.98 4.43 8.02
CA LEU A 30 8.81 4.29 9.22
C LEU A 30 9.53 2.94 9.31
N GLY A 31 9.25 2.00 8.40
CA GLY A 31 9.95 0.73 8.28
C GLY A 31 9.16 -0.51 8.69
N ALA A 32 7.84 -0.38 8.92
CA ALA A 32 6.99 -1.54 9.17
C ALA A 32 6.69 -2.33 7.89
N TYR A 33 6.58 -3.66 8.01
CA TYR A 33 5.95 -4.46 6.97
C TYR A 33 4.44 -4.34 7.10
N THR A 34 3.70 -4.01 6.04
CA THR A 34 2.25 -3.80 6.14
C THR A 34 1.45 -4.76 5.29
N ILE A 35 0.29 -5.16 5.81
CA ILE A 35 -0.63 -6.12 5.19
C ILE A 35 -2.02 -5.50 5.21
N ASP A 36 -2.68 -5.44 4.05
CA ASP A 36 -4.08 -5.08 3.91
C ASP A 36 -4.93 -6.37 3.84
N ALA A 37 -5.60 -6.71 4.95
CA ALA A 37 -6.40 -7.93 5.02
C ALA A 37 -7.66 -7.85 4.15
N ASP A 38 -8.24 -6.66 3.98
CA ASP A 38 -9.43 -6.45 3.13
C ASP A 38 -9.05 -6.64 1.66
N GLY A 39 -7.88 -6.13 1.25
CA GLY A 39 -7.27 -6.38 -0.05
C GLY A 39 -6.96 -7.86 -0.31
N LEU A 40 -6.39 -8.56 0.68
CA LEU A 40 -6.17 -10.01 0.59
C LEU A 40 -7.49 -10.80 0.46
N ALA A 41 -8.56 -10.38 1.12
CA ALA A 41 -9.88 -11.02 0.98
C ALA A 41 -10.40 -10.91 -0.46
N HIS A 42 -10.23 -9.76 -1.10
CA HIS A 42 -10.53 -9.60 -2.52
C HIS A 42 -9.69 -10.52 -3.40
N GLN A 43 -8.37 -10.58 -3.16
CA GLN A 43 -7.48 -11.45 -3.92
C GLN A 43 -7.79 -12.94 -3.73
N ALA A 44 -8.22 -13.35 -2.53
CA ALA A 44 -8.62 -14.72 -2.24
C ALA A 44 -9.82 -15.19 -3.07
N MET A 45 -10.67 -14.24 -3.50
CA MET A 45 -11.84 -14.45 -4.35
C MET A 45 -11.59 -14.14 -5.83
N ALA A 46 -10.37 -13.80 -6.25
CA ALA A 46 -10.10 -13.57 -7.67
C ALA A 46 -10.17 -14.89 -8.47
N PRO A 47 -10.51 -14.88 -9.78
CA PRO A 47 -10.49 -16.11 -10.58
C PRO A 47 -9.16 -16.87 -10.45
N GLY A 48 -9.25 -18.15 -10.11
CA GLY A 48 -8.09 -19.01 -9.84
C GLY A 48 -7.52 -18.93 -8.42
N ALA A 49 -8.07 -18.08 -7.54
CA ALA A 49 -7.69 -18.05 -6.12
C ALA A 49 -8.53 -19.06 -5.29
N PRO A 50 -8.06 -19.47 -4.10
CA PRO A 50 -8.66 -20.59 -3.36
C PRO A 50 -10.13 -20.41 -2.97
N ALA A 51 -10.58 -19.18 -2.70
CA ALA A 51 -11.97 -18.92 -2.29
C ALA A 51 -12.91 -18.68 -3.49
N TYR A 52 -12.41 -18.49 -4.71
CA TYR A 52 -13.26 -18.17 -5.87
C TYR A 52 -14.30 -19.25 -6.17
N ARG A 53 -13.87 -20.50 -6.34
CA ARG A 53 -14.80 -21.60 -6.69
C ARG A 53 -15.84 -21.83 -5.59
N PRO A 54 -15.47 -21.97 -4.30
CA PRO A 54 -16.45 -22.12 -3.22
C PRO A 54 -17.48 -20.96 -3.15
N VAL A 55 -17.04 -19.72 -3.36
CA VAL A 55 -17.93 -18.56 -3.37
C VAL A 55 -18.91 -18.60 -4.55
N VAL A 56 -18.43 -18.94 -5.76
CA VAL A 56 -19.29 -19.06 -6.95
C VAL A 56 -20.27 -20.24 -6.83
N GLU A 57 -19.86 -21.33 -6.19
CA GLU A 57 -20.73 -22.49 -5.93
C GLU A 57 -21.84 -22.14 -4.92
N MET A 58 -21.51 -21.40 -3.86
CA MET A 58 -22.45 -21.00 -2.81
C MET A 58 -23.44 -19.94 -3.29
N PHE A 59 -22.95 -18.87 -3.92
CA PHE A 59 -23.75 -17.70 -4.28
C PHE A 59 -24.23 -17.73 -5.72
N GLY A 60 -23.85 -18.74 -6.51
CA GLY A 60 -24.28 -18.92 -7.90
C GLY A 60 -23.54 -18.04 -8.91
N ARG A 61 -23.59 -18.44 -10.19
CA ARG A 61 -22.87 -17.76 -11.30
C ARG A 61 -23.40 -16.36 -11.63
N PHE A 62 -24.57 -15.96 -11.13
CA PHE A 62 -25.14 -14.65 -11.43
C PHE A 62 -24.35 -13.49 -10.79
N ILE A 63 -23.54 -13.77 -9.76
CA ILE A 63 -22.60 -12.81 -9.18
C ILE A 63 -21.41 -12.53 -10.11
N LEU A 64 -21.26 -13.25 -11.23
CA LEU A 64 -20.14 -13.06 -12.13
C LEU A 64 -20.39 -11.89 -13.09
N ALA A 65 -19.30 -11.19 -13.42
CA ALA A 65 -19.19 -10.27 -14.53
C ALA A 65 -18.93 -11.04 -15.85
N PRO A 66 -19.10 -10.40 -17.03
CA PRO A 66 -18.89 -11.06 -18.32
C PRO A 66 -17.47 -11.65 -18.52
N ASP A 67 -16.48 -11.09 -17.83
CA ASP A 67 -15.09 -11.56 -17.85
C ASP A 67 -14.81 -12.69 -16.84
N GLY A 68 -15.85 -13.20 -16.17
CA GLY A 68 -15.78 -14.28 -15.19
C GLY A 68 -15.35 -13.85 -13.80
N ARG A 69 -15.12 -12.57 -13.53
CA ARG A 69 -14.80 -12.10 -12.17
C ARG A 69 -16.04 -12.05 -11.29
N ILE A 70 -15.86 -12.14 -9.97
CA ILE A 70 -16.94 -11.83 -9.03
C ILE A 70 -17.21 -10.32 -9.08
N ASP A 71 -18.44 -9.96 -9.43
CA ASP A 71 -18.95 -8.59 -9.34
C ASP A 71 -19.25 -8.26 -7.88
N ARG A 72 -18.40 -7.41 -7.30
CA ARG A 72 -18.49 -7.03 -5.88
C ARG A 72 -19.77 -6.28 -5.55
N SER A 73 -20.36 -5.57 -6.53
CA SER A 73 -21.63 -4.86 -6.32
C SER A 73 -22.76 -5.88 -6.17
N LYS A 74 -22.80 -6.89 -7.05
CA LYS A 74 -23.78 -7.98 -6.98
C LYS A 74 -23.60 -8.85 -5.74
N LEU A 75 -22.36 -9.26 -5.42
CA LEU A 75 -22.12 -10.06 -4.22
C LEU A 75 -22.46 -9.25 -2.96
N GLY A 76 -22.04 -7.98 -2.93
CA GLY A 76 -22.30 -7.04 -1.84
C GLY A 76 -23.79 -6.88 -1.55
N SER A 77 -24.62 -6.70 -2.58
CA SER A 77 -26.07 -6.54 -2.40
C SER A 77 -26.74 -7.75 -1.74
N ILE A 78 -26.21 -8.96 -1.95
CA ILE A 78 -26.70 -10.19 -1.32
C ILE A 78 -26.23 -10.25 0.13
N VAL A 79 -24.92 -10.15 0.36
CA VAL A 79 -24.34 -10.41 1.70
C VAL A 79 -24.65 -9.30 2.69
N PHE A 80 -24.83 -8.05 2.24
CA PHE A 80 -25.22 -6.96 3.13
C PHE A 80 -26.73 -6.90 3.40
N ALA A 81 -27.56 -7.61 2.62
CA ALA A 81 -28.99 -7.72 2.87
C ALA A 81 -29.34 -8.83 3.88
N VAL A 82 -28.52 -9.89 3.96
CA VAL A 82 -28.79 -11.08 4.78
C VAL A 82 -27.57 -11.42 5.66
N PRO A 83 -27.66 -11.26 7.00
CA PRO A 83 -26.53 -11.54 7.91
C PRO A 83 -25.94 -12.95 7.77
N GLU A 84 -26.76 -13.96 7.53
CA GLU A 84 -26.33 -15.35 7.35
C GLU A 84 -25.51 -15.54 6.06
N ALA A 85 -25.86 -14.80 5.01
CA ALA A 85 -25.11 -14.79 3.75
C ALA A 85 -23.72 -14.18 3.96
N LEU A 86 -23.60 -13.09 4.74
CA LEU A 86 -22.31 -12.51 5.11
C LEU A 86 -21.45 -13.49 5.91
N ALA A 87 -22.03 -14.13 6.93
CA ALA A 87 -21.31 -15.12 7.74
C ALA A 87 -20.82 -16.30 6.89
N THR A 88 -21.63 -16.73 5.90
CA THR A 88 -21.24 -17.78 4.96
C THR A 88 -20.06 -17.33 4.11
N LEU A 89 -20.11 -16.13 3.51
CA LEU A 89 -18.99 -15.59 2.73
C LEU A 89 -17.71 -15.48 3.55
N GLU A 90 -17.83 -15.00 4.79
CA GLU A 90 -16.71 -14.88 5.73
C GLU A 90 -16.11 -16.25 6.07
N SER A 91 -16.93 -17.29 6.28
CA SER A 91 -16.44 -18.65 6.54
C SER A 91 -15.60 -19.23 5.39
N LEU A 92 -15.92 -18.86 4.15
CA LEU A 92 -15.20 -19.32 2.95
C LEU A 92 -13.89 -18.54 2.72
N THR A 93 -13.83 -17.29 3.15
CA THR A 93 -12.73 -16.37 2.83
C THR A 93 -11.73 -16.23 3.97
N HIS A 94 -12.19 -16.15 5.23
CA HIS A 94 -11.33 -15.92 6.40
C HIS A 94 -10.18 -16.93 6.54
N PRO A 95 -10.38 -18.27 6.38
CA PRO A 95 -9.28 -19.22 6.50
C PRO A 95 -8.15 -18.97 5.48
N VAL A 96 -8.51 -18.63 4.24
CA VAL A 96 -7.57 -18.33 3.15
C VAL A 96 -6.79 -17.05 3.47
N VAL A 97 -7.48 -16.01 3.94
CA VAL A 97 -6.87 -14.73 4.32
C VAL A 97 -5.93 -14.91 5.50
N LEU A 98 -6.34 -15.63 6.54
CA LEU A 98 -5.51 -15.91 7.72
C LEU A 98 -4.25 -16.70 7.36
N GLN A 99 -4.35 -17.67 6.46
CA GLN A 99 -3.20 -18.42 5.94
C GLN A 99 -2.24 -17.50 5.17
N ALA A 100 -2.77 -16.61 4.33
CA ALA A 100 -1.97 -15.63 3.60
C ALA A 100 -1.25 -14.67 4.56
N ILE A 101 -1.97 -14.09 5.52
CA ILE A 101 -1.40 -13.24 6.59
C ILE A 101 -0.28 -13.99 7.30
N ASN A 102 -0.53 -15.21 7.79
CA ASN A 102 0.49 -15.98 8.51
C ASN A 102 1.76 -16.20 7.68
N THR A 103 1.59 -16.50 6.39
CA THR A 103 2.70 -16.67 5.45
C THR A 103 3.50 -15.38 5.28
N LEU A 104 2.81 -14.25 5.12
CA LEU A 104 3.43 -12.94 4.93
C LEU A 104 4.17 -12.47 6.19
N VAL A 105 3.55 -12.57 7.37
CA VAL A 105 4.15 -12.20 8.66
C VAL A 105 5.40 -13.04 8.94
N THR A 106 5.33 -14.35 8.71
CA THR A 106 6.46 -15.27 8.95
C THR A 106 7.65 -14.97 8.04
N ARG A 107 7.39 -14.57 6.78
CA ARG A 107 8.43 -14.25 5.78
C ARG A 107 8.99 -12.83 5.91
N ALA A 108 8.28 -11.92 6.56
CA ALA A 108 8.72 -10.54 6.70
C ALA A 108 10.09 -10.51 7.41
N SER A 109 11.03 -9.71 6.91
CA SER A 109 12.32 -9.49 7.59
C SER A 109 12.19 -8.47 8.73
N GLN A 110 11.23 -7.55 8.60
CA GLN A 110 10.95 -6.48 9.55
C GLN A 110 10.46 -7.05 10.89
N ARG A 111 10.91 -6.46 12.00
CA ARG A 111 10.46 -6.85 13.34
C ARG A 111 9.05 -6.36 13.65
N VAL A 112 8.64 -5.22 13.06
CA VAL A 112 7.30 -4.67 13.24
C VAL A 112 6.45 -4.94 12.01
N VAL A 113 5.26 -5.50 12.22
CA VAL A 113 4.29 -5.80 11.17
C VAL A 113 2.97 -5.11 11.48
N VAL A 114 2.29 -4.59 10.46
CA VAL A 114 0.97 -3.95 10.58
C VAL A 114 -0.02 -4.77 9.79
N ILE A 115 -1.09 -5.24 10.44
CA ILE A 115 -2.23 -5.89 9.80
C ILE A 115 -3.38 -4.89 9.83
N GLU A 116 -3.69 -4.28 8.69
CA GLU A 116 -4.87 -3.43 8.52
C GLU A 116 -6.09 -4.30 8.19
N ALA A 117 -7.16 -4.18 8.99
CA ALA A 117 -8.44 -4.83 8.72
C ALA A 117 -9.61 -4.01 9.27
N ILE A 118 -10.67 -3.80 8.47
CA ILE A 118 -11.91 -3.16 8.96
C ILE A 118 -12.55 -3.99 10.08
N LYS A 119 -12.59 -5.32 9.91
CA LYS A 119 -13.19 -6.28 10.85
C LYS A 119 -12.17 -6.95 11.78
N LEU A 120 -11.11 -6.24 12.15
CA LEU A 120 -10.04 -6.78 12.98
C LEU A 120 -10.60 -7.39 14.29
N LEU A 121 -11.47 -6.66 14.97
CA LEU A 121 -11.97 -6.96 16.33
C LEU A 121 -12.96 -8.13 16.38
N GLU A 122 -13.58 -8.39 15.24
CA GLU A 122 -14.57 -9.42 15.00
C GLU A 122 -13.95 -10.77 14.59
N THR A 123 -12.62 -10.81 14.41
CA THR A 123 -11.88 -12.01 14.02
C THR A 123 -10.85 -12.40 15.09
N ASP A 124 -10.34 -13.63 14.98
CA ASP A 124 -9.25 -14.12 15.84
C ASP A 124 -7.94 -13.33 15.69
N LEU A 125 -7.84 -12.44 14.69
CA LEU A 125 -6.70 -11.54 14.54
C LEU A 125 -6.54 -10.61 15.75
N ALA A 126 -7.63 -10.15 16.36
CA ALA A 126 -7.54 -9.26 17.51
C ALA A 126 -6.82 -9.87 18.72
N GLN A 127 -6.83 -11.21 18.85
CA GLN A 127 -6.10 -11.94 19.88
C GLN A 127 -4.68 -12.33 19.45
N ALA A 128 -4.39 -12.23 18.14
CA ALA A 128 -3.13 -12.62 17.55
C ALA A 128 -2.09 -11.49 17.51
N VAL A 129 -2.55 -10.23 17.59
CA VAL A 129 -1.69 -9.03 17.53
C VAL A 129 -1.18 -8.65 18.92
N ASP A 130 -0.05 -7.93 18.97
CA ASP A 130 0.56 -7.46 20.21
C ASP A 130 -0.04 -6.12 20.67
N THR A 131 -0.58 -5.32 19.74
CA THR A 131 -1.29 -4.08 20.06
C THR A 131 -2.34 -3.73 19.00
N ILE A 132 -3.43 -3.09 19.43
CA ILE A 132 -4.52 -2.62 18.57
C ILE A 132 -4.45 -1.09 18.47
N TRP A 133 -4.25 -0.62 17.24
CA TRP A 133 -4.32 0.80 16.89
C TRP A 133 -5.63 1.08 16.18
N VAL A 134 -6.39 2.07 16.66
CA VAL A 134 -7.65 2.49 16.06
C VAL A 134 -7.50 3.87 15.46
N VAL A 135 -7.73 3.98 14.16
CA VAL A 135 -7.82 5.27 13.47
C VAL A 135 -9.23 5.80 13.60
N ASP A 136 -9.34 7.06 13.99
CA ASP A 136 -10.61 7.72 14.23
C ASP A 136 -10.75 9.02 13.46
N ALA A 137 -11.98 9.27 13.02
CA ALA A 137 -12.39 10.52 12.40
C ALA A 137 -13.86 10.79 12.71
N ALA A 138 -14.22 12.06 12.86
CA ALA A 138 -15.57 12.54 13.03
C ALA A 138 -16.47 12.08 11.86
N PRO A 139 -17.76 11.75 12.12
CA PRO A 139 -18.70 11.32 11.10
C PRO A 139 -18.80 12.27 9.90
N GLU A 140 -18.72 13.57 10.13
CA GLU A 140 -18.76 14.60 9.09
C GLU A 140 -17.54 14.52 8.17
N THR A 141 -16.37 14.21 8.73
CA THR A 141 -15.14 13.96 7.96
C THR A 141 -15.23 12.69 7.14
N GLN A 142 -15.82 11.61 7.71
CA GLN A 142 -16.04 10.36 6.98
C GLN A 142 -16.98 10.59 5.79
N LEU A 143 -18.12 11.25 6.02
CA LEU A 143 -19.11 11.57 4.99
C LEU A 143 -18.48 12.39 3.86
N ARG A 144 -17.80 13.49 4.22
CA ARG A 144 -17.09 14.35 3.25
C ARG A 144 -16.14 13.54 2.37
N ARG A 145 -15.31 12.69 2.98
CA ARG A 145 -14.35 11.83 2.24
C ARG A 145 -15.04 10.80 1.35
N LEU A 146 -16.15 10.21 1.79
CA LEU A 146 -16.90 9.25 0.97
C LEU A 146 -17.53 9.91 -0.26
N VAL A 147 -18.04 11.12 -0.12
CA VAL A 147 -18.62 11.87 -1.24
C VAL A 147 -17.53 12.39 -2.17
N GLU A 148 -16.59 13.18 -1.64
CA GLU A 148 -15.59 13.90 -2.46
C GLU A 148 -14.55 12.97 -3.08
N LYS A 149 -14.08 11.95 -2.34
CA LYS A 149 -12.98 11.09 -2.80
C LYS A 149 -13.43 9.77 -3.40
N ARG A 150 -14.63 9.29 -3.05
CA ARG A 150 -15.15 8.01 -3.55
C ARG A 150 -16.39 8.15 -4.44
N GLY A 151 -16.85 9.38 -4.69
CA GLY A 151 -17.96 9.65 -5.61
C GLY A 151 -19.30 9.07 -5.16
N LEU A 152 -19.46 8.76 -3.88
CA LEU A 152 -20.71 8.19 -3.34
C LEU A 152 -21.76 9.28 -3.19
N SER A 153 -23.03 8.93 -3.37
CA SER A 153 -24.11 9.83 -2.96
C SER A 153 -24.10 10.00 -1.43
N PRO A 154 -24.54 11.17 -0.91
CA PRO A 154 -24.63 11.38 0.53
C PRO A 154 -25.45 10.29 1.25
N GLU A 155 -26.53 9.81 0.63
CA GLU A 155 -27.39 8.75 1.18
C GLU A 155 -26.65 7.41 1.29
N GLU A 156 -25.96 7.01 0.23
CA GLU A 156 -25.17 5.77 0.21
C GLU A 156 -24.00 5.85 1.20
N ALA A 157 -23.35 7.01 1.29
CA ALA A 157 -22.30 7.26 2.27
C ALA A 157 -22.81 7.10 3.72
N HIS A 158 -23.98 7.67 4.03
CA HIS A 158 -24.61 7.51 5.35
C HIS A 158 -24.93 6.04 5.65
N LYS A 159 -25.56 5.31 4.70
CA LYS A 159 -25.87 3.88 4.88
C LYS A 159 -24.61 3.07 5.20
N ARG A 160 -23.49 3.35 4.54
CA ARG A 160 -22.21 2.66 4.81
C ARG A 160 -21.61 3.01 6.16
N ILE A 161 -21.76 4.25 6.62
CA ILE A 161 -21.29 4.67 7.94
C ILE A 161 -22.10 3.96 9.04
N THR A 162 -23.42 3.90 8.89
CA THR A 162 -24.32 3.31 9.91
C THR A 162 -24.35 1.78 9.91
N ALA A 163 -24.01 1.13 8.79
CA ALA A 163 -23.95 -0.34 8.69
C ALA A 163 -22.78 -0.97 9.47
N GLN A 164 -21.79 -0.18 9.88
CA GLN A 164 -20.65 -0.69 10.65
C GLN A 164 -20.96 -0.67 12.15
N ARG A 165 -20.34 -1.59 12.91
CA ARG A 165 -20.37 -1.53 14.36
C ARG A 165 -19.90 -0.15 14.85
N ALA A 166 -20.43 0.24 16.01
CA ALA A 166 -20.15 1.56 16.57
C ALA A 166 -18.64 1.74 16.72
N GLN A 167 -18.11 2.81 16.12
CA GLN A 167 -16.70 3.20 16.24
C GLN A 167 -16.27 3.28 17.72
N ALA A 168 -17.21 3.63 18.62
CA ALA A 168 -17.02 3.62 20.07
C ALA A 168 -16.55 2.27 20.62
N GLU A 169 -17.06 1.14 20.12
CA GLU A 169 -16.60 -0.19 20.55
C GLU A 169 -15.14 -0.43 20.15
N LYS A 170 -14.73 0.04 18.97
CA LYS A 170 -13.35 -0.05 18.52
C LYS A 170 -12.44 0.78 19.42
N LEU A 171 -12.83 2.02 19.70
CA LEU A 171 -12.08 2.93 20.56
C LEU A 171 -11.89 2.38 21.98
N GLN A 172 -12.88 1.68 22.54
CA GLN A 172 -12.77 1.06 23.86
C GLN A 172 -11.74 -0.08 23.92
N ARG A 173 -11.49 -0.74 22.79
CA ARG A 173 -10.51 -1.83 22.66
C ARG A 173 -9.15 -1.38 22.15
N ALA A 174 -8.96 -0.07 21.94
CA ALA A 174 -7.73 0.48 21.39
C ALA A 174 -6.66 0.59 22.48
N ASP A 175 -5.48 0.05 22.22
CA ASP A 175 -4.29 0.40 23.02
C ASP A 175 -3.76 1.79 22.60
N ARG A 176 -4.03 2.17 21.34
CA ARG A 176 -3.70 3.48 20.81
C ARG A 176 -4.77 3.98 19.86
N ILE A 177 -5.13 5.25 20.01
CA ILE A 177 -6.04 5.96 19.10
C ILE A 177 -5.21 6.95 18.26
N ILE A 178 -5.39 6.91 16.94
CA ILE A 178 -4.82 7.89 16.00
C ILE A 178 -5.95 8.75 15.46
N ARG A 179 -5.95 10.04 15.79
CA ARG A 179 -6.93 11.01 15.30
C ARG A 179 -6.52 11.50 13.92
N ASN A 180 -7.44 11.39 12.95
CA ASN A 180 -7.22 11.78 11.56
C ASN A 180 -8.29 12.77 11.07
N ASP A 181 -8.72 13.68 11.94
CA ASP A 181 -9.66 14.76 11.65
C ASP A 181 -8.99 16.07 11.23
N GLY A 182 -7.75 16.27 11.68
CA GLY A 182 -7.02 17.51 11.52
C GLY A 182 -6.02 17.49 10.36
N HIS A 183 -4.99 18.29 10.52
CA HIS A 183 -3.88 18.40 9.57
C HIS A 183 -3.10 17.09 9.49
N VAL A 184 -2.66 16.71 8.29
CA VAL A 184 -1.91 15.45 8.06
C VAL A 184 -0.61 15.36 8.88
N ASP A 185 0.05 16.50 9.12
CA ASP A 185 1.24 16.58 9.99
C ASP A 185 0.92 16.15 11.44
N GLU A 186 -0.29 16.42 11.95
CA GLU A 186 -0.68 16.00 13.30
C GLU A 186 -0.89 14.49 13.39
N THR A 187 -1.55 13.91 12.38
CA THR A 187 -1.66 12.44 12.25
C THR A 187 -0.26 11.82 12.20
N TRP A 188 0.66 12.40 11.43
CA TRP A 188 2.04 11.92 11.31
C TRP A 188 2.78 11.94 12.65
N ARG A 189 2.65 13.03 13.43
CA ARG A 189 3.24 13.13 14.77
C ARG A 189 2.74 12.03 15.71
N GLN A 190 1.44 11.77 15.74
CA GLN A 190 0.85 10.69 16.56
C GLN A 190 1.38 9.31 16.17
N VAL A 191 1.51 9.04 14.87
CA VAL A 191 2.07 7.78 14.35
C VAL A 191 3.55 7.63 14.72
N GLN A 192 4.35 8.68 14.54
CA GLN A 192 5.77 8.68 14.91
C GLN A 192 5.99 8.45 16.40
N ALA A 193 5.19 9.07 17.26
CA ALA A 193 5.27 8.85 18.70
C ALA A 193 5.07 7.38 19.06
N GLY A 194 4.06 6.73 18.45
CA GLY A 194 3.77 5.32 18.71
C GLY A 194 4.80 4.37 18.14
N TRP A 195 5.31 4.70 16.96
CA TRP A 195 6.44 3.98 16.38
C TRP A 195 7.66 4.04 17.31
N ALA A 196 8.01 5.23 17.82
CA ALA A 196 9.16 5.41 18.70
C ALA A 196 9.02 4.66 20.03
N GLU A 197 7.80 4.56 20.58
CA GLU A 197 7.52 3.73 21.76
C GLU A 197 7.75 2.24 21.48
N ILE A 198 7.23 1.72 20.37
CA ILE A 198 7.43 0.32 19.96
C ILE A 198 8.92 0.04 19.73
N GLN A 199 9.64 0.93 19.04
CA GLN A 199 11.08 0.77 18.81
C GLN A 199 11.88 0.75 20.13
N ARG A 200 11.51 1.58 21.10
CA ARG A 200 12.13 1.56 22.44
C ARG A 200 11.84 0.26 23.17
N ALA A 201 10.59 -0.23 23.14
CA ALA A 201 10.24 -1.52 23.75
C ALA A 201 11.02 -2.68 23.12
N LEU A 202 11.16 -2.70 21.78
CA LEU A 202 11.94 -3.71 21.06
C LEU A 202 13.46 -3.57 21.26
N GLY A 203 13.95 -2.34 21.46
CA GLY A 203 15.35 -2.06 21.76
C GLY A 203 15.74 -2.44 23.19
N ALA A 204 14.85 -2.24 24.17
CA ALA A 204 15.09 -2.61 25.57
C ALA A 204 15.12 -4.13 25.79
N VAL A 205 14.45 -4.90 24.93
CA VAL A 205 14.49 -6.38 24.93
C VAL A 205 15.74 -6.91 24.21
N ALA A 206 16.41 -6.08 23.41
CA ALA A 206 17.63 -6.44 22.68
C ALA A 206 18.89 -5.89 23.38
N GLY A 207 19.47 -6.67 24.30
CA GLY A 207 20.91 -6.56 24.62
C GLY A 207 21.77 -6.72 23.34
N PRO A 208 23.01 -6.19 23.30
CA PRO A 208 23.61 -5.61 22.10
C PRO A 208 23.77 -6.65 20.99
N ALA A 209 22.84 -6.63 20.05
CA ALA A 209 22.93 -7.33 18.78
C ALA A 209 22.78 -6.29 17.67
N ASN A 210 23.91 -6.02 17.01
CA ASN A 210 24.10 -5.15 15.84
C ASN A 210 22.82 -4.78 15.09
N THR A 211 22.32 -3.58 15.37
CA THR A 211 21.56 -2.80 14.39
C THR A 211 22.51 -2.51 13.22
N PRO A 212 22.16 -2.83 11.96
CA PRO A 212 22.87 -2.23 10.84
C PRO A 212 22.58 -0.72 10.91
N ARG A 213 23.61 0.06 11.26
CA ARG A 213 23.62 1.50 11.03
C ARG A 213 23.60 1.70 9.53
N ILE A 214 22.55 2.30 8.99
CA ILE A 214 22.59 2.92 7.66
C ILE A 214 23.27 4.27 7.85
N ASP A 215 24.56 4.21 8.16
CA ASP A 215 25.49 5.34 8.17
C ASP A 215 26.87 4.75 7.91
N SER A 216 27.19 4.48 6.65
CA SER A 216 28.57 4.45 6.17
C SER A 216 28.61 4.73 4.67
N PRO A 217 29.40 5.72 4.24
CA PRO A 217 29.54 6.10 2.84
C PRO A 217 30.34 5.01 2.12
N ALA A 218 29.77 4.46 1.05
CA ALA A 218 30.54 3.65 0.12
C ALA A 218 31.64 4.52 -0.50
N GLN A 219 32.85 3.99 -0.58
CA GLN A 219 33.98 4.65 -1.24
C GLN A 219 33.77 4.69 -2.76
N PRO A 220 34.21 5.77 -3.43
CA PRO A 220 33.78 6.11 -4.78
C PRO A 220 34.51 5.29 -5.85
N SER A 221 33.72 4.63 -6.71
CA SER A 221 34.17 4.17 -8.02
C SER A 221 33.63 5.12 -9.09
N ALA A 222 34.54 5.75 -9.83
CA ALA A 222 34.26 6.79 -10.80
C ALA A 222 33.26 6.37 -11.90
N THR A 223 31.99 6.72 -11.72
CA THR A 223 30.97 6.99 -12.75
C THR A 223 29.91 7.89 -12.10
N THR A 224 29.26 8.77 -12.87
CA THR A 224 28.30 9.80 -12.42
C THR A 224 27.45 9.38 -11.22
N GLU A 225 27.85 9.79 -10.01
CA GLU A 225 27.38 9.18 -8.77
C GLU A 225 26.00 9.75 -8.41
N ILE A 226 24.94 9.04 -8.78
CA ILE A 226 23.57 9.36 -8.39
C ILE A 226 23.30 8.71 -7.03
N THR A 227 22.98 9.51 -6.03
CA THR A 227 22.60 9.03 -4.69
C THR A 227 21.09 8.97 -4.56
N ILE A 228 20.54 7.85 -4.07
CA ILE A 228 19.11 7.72 -3.80
C ILE A 228 18.80 8.11 -2.35
N ARG A 229 17.80 8.97 -2.17
CA ARG A 229 17.26 9.35 -0.86
C ARG A 229 15.77 9.07 -0.78
N ARG A 230 15.33 8.50 0.34
CA ARG A 230 13.90 8.34 0.62
C ARG A 230 13.29 9.71 0.94
N GLY A 231 12.16 10.01 0.31
CA GLY A 231 11.35 11.18 0.62
C GLY A 231 10.68 11.00 1.97
N MET A 232 10.91 11.95 2.87
CA MET A 232 10.25 12.05 4.17
C MET A 232 9.41 13.34 4.21
N PRO A 233 8.51 13.53 5.19
CA PRO A 233 7.77 14.78 5.36
C PRO A 233 8.64 16.05 5.40
N GLY A 234 9.87 15.94 5.93
CA GLY A 234 10.84 17.04 5.92
C GLY A 234 11.35 17.41 4.51
N ASN A 235 11.14 16.55 3.51
CA ASN A 235 11.47 16.79 2.11
C ASN A 235 10.26 17.26 1.29
N ALA A 236 9.08 17.42 1.89
CA ALA A 236 7.85 17.70 1.16
C ALA A 236 7.93 19.00 0.34
N GLU A 237 8.58 20.04 0.87
CA GLU A 237 8.80 21.30 0.14
C GLU A 237 9.69 21.08 -1.09
N LEU A 238 10.83 20.41 -0.91
CA LEU A 238 11.77 20.08 -1.99
C LEU A 238 11.10 19.26 -3.11
N ILE A 239 10.28 18.28 -2.73
CA ILE A 239 9.53 17.45 -3.68
C ILE A 239 8.50 18.33 -4.42
N ALA A 240 7.77 19.18 -3.71
CA ALA A 240 6.76 20.07 -4.28
C ALA A 240 7.36 21.06 -5.29
N GLU A 241 8.50 21.68 -4.95
CA GLU A 241 9.26 22.57 -5.82
C GLU A 241 9.72 21.83 -7.10
N PHE A 242 10.30 20.65 -6.96
CA PHE A 242 10.77 19.85 -8.09
C PHE A 242 9.61 19.43 -9.01
N LEU A 243 8.54 18.88 -8.45
CA LEU A 243 7.36 18.45 -9.20
C LEU A 243 6.72 19.65 -9.90
N SER A 244 6.65 20.81 -9.25
CA SER A 244 6.08 22.01 -9.86
C SER A 244 6.89 22.46 -11.08
N LYS A 245 8.22 22.46 -10.94
CA LYS A 245 9.13 22.85 -12.01
C LYS A 245 9.07 21.91 -13.22
N VAL A 246 9.04 20.60 -13.00
CA VAL A 246 9.12 19.60 -14.09
C VAL A 246 7.76 19.32 -14.72
N SER A 247 6.68 19.31 -13.94
CA SER A 247 5.34 19.03 -14.45
C SER A 247 4.62 20.24 -15.03
N GLY A 248 5.09 21.46 -14.70
CA GLY A 248 4.41 22.72 -15.04
C GLY A 248 3.11 22.96 -14.27
N LYS A 249 2.76 22.10 -13.30
CA LYS A 249 1.60 22.27 -12.41
C LYS A 249 2.04 22.93 -11.11
N GLN A 250 1.15 23.62 -10.42
CA GLN A 250 1.42 24.08 -9.07
C GLN A 250 1.21 22.93 -8.09
N VAL A 251 2.28 22.45 -7.46
CA VAL A 251 2.25 21.42 -6.42
C VAL A 251 2.70 22.07 -5.12
N SER A 252 1.87 22.01 -4.08
CA SER A 252 2.20 22.54 -2.76
C SER A 252 2.82 21.47 -1.86
N ARG A 253 3.49 21.89 -0.77
CA ARG A 253 3.91 20.99 0.31
C ARG A 253 2.76 20.12 0.81
N MET A 254 1.55 20.69 0.92
CA MET A 254 0.37 19.96 1.38
C MET A 254 0.02 18.81 0.43
N ASP A 255 0.07 19.04 -0.88
CA ASP A 255 -0.24 18.02 -1.88
C ASP A 255 0.71 16.82 -1.74
N VAL A 256 2.01 17.09 -1.57
CA VAL A 256 3.01 16.04 -1.31
C VAL A 256 2.75 15.32 0.01
N MET A 257 2.40 16.06 1.08
CA MET A 257 2.06 15.48 2.37
C MET A 257 0.84 14.56 2.31
N LEU A 258 -0.17 14.91 1.52
CA LEU A 258 -1.33 14.06 1.26
C LEU A 258 -0.94 12.84 0.41
N SER A 259 -0.06 13.00 -0.57
CA SER A 259 0.48 11.90 -1.39
C SER A 259 1.26 10.88 -0.57
N PHE A 260 1.99 11.30 0.47
CA PHE A 260 2.67 10.36 1.39
C PHE A 260 1.71 9.36 2.08
N GLY A 261 0.42 9.68 2.15
CA GLY A 261 -0.62 8.76 2.64
C GLY A 261 -1.03 7.68 1.63
N GLN A 262 -0.52 7.73 0.40
CA GLN A 262 -0.87 6.82 -0.69
C GLN A 262 0.36 6.18 -1.32
N LYS A 263 1.47 6.92 -1.41
CA LYS A 263 2.71 6.49 -2.05
C LYS A 263 3.93 6.97 -1.29
N SER A 264 5.06 6.34 -1.56
CA SER A 264 6.39 6.71 -1.10
C SER A 264 7.15 7.41 -2.23
N TYR A 265 8.05 8.31 -1.87
CA TYR A 265 8.92 8.99 -2.84
C TYR A 265 10.37 8.53 -2.68
N LEU A 266 11.07 8.33 -3.80
CA LEU A 266 12.53 8.28 -3.84
C LEU A 266 13.04 9.42 -4.73
N LEU A 267 14.09 10.08 -4.27
CA LEU A 267 14.75 11.18 -4.94
C LEU A 267 16.14 10.73 -5.38
N ALA A 268 16.44 10.89 -6.66
CA ALA A 268 17.78 10.78 -7.19
C ALA A 268 18.47 12.13 -7.06
N ILE A 269 19.59 12.16 -6.36
CA ILE A 269 20.38 13.36 -6.09
C ILE A 269 21.70 13.27 -6.87
N ASP A 270 22.03 14.31 -7.62
CA ASP A 270 23.30 14.42 -8.34
C ASP A 270 24.47 14.81 -7.39
N GLN A 271 25.69 14.81 -7.92
CA GLN A 271 26.89 15.16 -7.16
C GLN A 271 26.89 16.62 -6.64
N ALA A 272 26.10 17.50 -7.25
CA ALA A 272 25.92 18.88 -6.82
C ALA A 272 24.84 19.03 -5.73
N GLY A 273 24.23 17.92 -5.27
CA GLY A 273 23.17 17.92 -4.28
C GLY A 273 21.78 18.29 -4.83
N ARG A 274 21.64 18.37 -6.15
CA ARG A 274 20.37 18.74 -6.82
C ARG A 274 19.55 17.50 -7.10
N VAL A 275 18.23 17.63 -7.06
CA VAL A 275 17.31 16.55 -7.43
C VAL A 275 17.36 16.36 -8.95
N ALA A 276 17.86 15.21 -9.39
CA ALA A 276 17.93 14.81 -10.79
C ALA A 276 16.67 14.04 -11.23
N GLY A 277 15.95 13.42 -10.29
CA GLY A 277 14.71 12.71 -10.59
C GLY A 277 13.93 12.32 -9.34
N ILE A 278 12.63 12.10 -9.50
CA ILE A 278 11.73 11.61 -8.46
C ILE A 278 10.92 10.45 -9.04
N ILE A 279 10.77 9.39 -8.24
CA ILE A 279 9.79 8.33 -8.46
C ILE A 279 8.85 8.25 -7.26
N GLY A 280 7.54 8.38 -7.52
CA GLY A 280 6.47 8.07 -6.59
C GLY A 280 6.00 6.65 -6.81
N TRP A 281 6.04 5.83 -5.77
CA TRP A 281 5.76 4.40 -5.85
C TRP A 281 5.04 3.88 -4.61
N GLN A 282 4.32 2.79 -4.76
CA GLN A 282 3.61 2.14 -3.66
C GLN A 282 3.65 0.62 -3.82
N VAL A 283 3.47 -0.07 -2.69
CA VAL A 283 3.20 -1.50 -2.68
C VAL A 283 1.83 -1.71 -2.07
N GLU A 284 0.97 -2.40 -2.79
CA GLU A 284 -0.34 -2.80 -2.32
C GLU A 284 -0.59 -4.24 -2.76
N ASN A 285 -1.00 -5.09 -1.82
CA ASN A 285 -1.35 -6.48 -2.08
C ASN A 285 -0.31 -7.24 -2.95
N LEU A 286 0.97 -7.08 -2.58
CA LEU A 286 2.15 -7.68 -3.22
C LEU A 286 2.43 -7.19 -4.65
N ILE A 287 1.88 -6.04 -5.02
CA ILE A 287 2.07 -5.43 -6.33
C ILE A 287 2.76 -4.09 -6.12
N THR A 288 3.97 -3.95 -6.66
CA THR A 288 4.67 -2.67 -6.72
C THR A 288 4.14 -1.87 -7.89
N ARG A 289 3.81 -0.61 -7.66
CA ARG A 289 3.34 0.33 -8.71
C ARG A 289 4.07 1.64 -8.59
N ALA A 290 4.51 2.21 -9.70
CA ALA A 290 5.00 3.59 -9.78
C ALA A 290 4.26 4.31 -10.91
N ASP A 291 3.59 5.41 -10.57
CA ASP A 291 2.75 6.22 -11.46
C ASP A 291 3.21 7.68 -11.55
N GLU A 292 4.17 8.07 -10.73
CA GLU A 292 4.82 9.38 -10.78
C GLU A 292 6.29 9.17 -11.06
N PHE A 293 6.74 9.64 -12.22
CA PHE A 293 8.14 9.59 -12.60
C PHE A 293 8.52 10.88 -13.33
N TYR A 294 9.45 11.63 -12.73
CA TYR A 294 9.87 12.93 -13.22
C TYR A 294 11.39 13.02 -13.20
N LEU A 295 11.96 13.58 -14.27
CA LEU A 295 13.40 13.81 -14.41
C LEU A 295 13.66 15.29 -14.62
N ALA A 296 14.77 15.79 -14.08
CA ALA A 296 15.25 17.11 -14.45
C ALA A 296 15.61 17.11 -15.95
N PRO A 297 15.38 18.22 -16.69
CA PRO A 297 15.65 18.27 -18.13
C PRO A 297 17.11 17.94 -18.52
N ASP A 298 18.06 18.29 -17.64
CA ASP A 298 19.51 18.09 -17.80
C ASP A 298 20.04 16.82 -17.12
N ALA A 299 19.17 16.03 -16.48
CA ALA A 299 19.59 14.82 -15.77
C ALA A 299 20.07 13.71 -16.72
N PRO A 300 21.15 12.97 -16.36
CA PRO A 300 21.56 11.80 -17.11
C PRO A 300 20.52 10.68 -16.93
N ARG A 301 19.64 10.54 -17.93
CA ARG A 301 18.44 9.71 -17.86
C ARG A 301 18.72 8.26 -17.46
N ASP A 302 19.63 7.58 -18.15
CA ASP A 302 19.90 6.15 -17.92
C ASP A 302 20.42 5.88 -16.50
N PRO A 303 21.46 6.57 -15.99
CA PRO A 303 21.91 6.42 -14.60
C PRO A 303 20.81 6.71 -13.57
N VAL A 304 20.00 7.75 -13.78
CA VAL A 304 18.95 8.14 -12.84
C VAL A 304 17.80 7.12 -12.81
N VAL A 305 17.32 6.69 -13.98
CA VAL A 305 16.27 5.66 -14.09
C VAL A 305 16.77 4.37 -13.44
N LYS A 306 17.99 3.94 -13.77
CA LYS A 306 18.58 2.73 -13.20
C LYS A 306 18.63 2.79 -11.67
N ALA A 307 19.19 3.85 -11.10
CA ALA A 307 19.33 3.99 -9.65
C ALA A 307 17.97 4.03 -8.94
N LEU A 308 16.97 4.75 -9.50
CA LEU A 308 15.63 4.80 -8.92
C LEU A 308 14.92 3.44 -8.98
N VAL A 309 14.98 2.75 -10.13
CA VAL A 309 14.36 1.43 -10.30
C VAL A 309 15.00 0.39 -9.39
N GLU A 310 16.33 0.35 -9.32
CA GLU A 310 17.04 -0.59 -8.43
C GLU A 310 16.62 -0.40 -6.97
N ALA A 311 16.52 0.85 -6.51
CA ALA A 311 16.07 1.15 -5.15
C ALA A 311 14.59 0.79 -4.91
N VAL A 312 13.70 1.01 -5.89
CA VAL A 312 12.31 0.56 -5.81
C VAL A 312 12.23 -0.96 -5.76
N GLU A 313 13.00 -1.66 -6.59
CA GLU A 313 13.02 -3.13 -6.62
C GLU A 313 13.56 -3.73 -5.33
N GLU A 314 14.61 -3.16 -4.75
CA GLU A 314 15.14 -3.58 -3.45
C GLU A 314 14.07 -3.47 -2.35
N ALA A 315 13.45 -2.30 -2.23
CA ALA A 315 12.37 -2.09 -1.26
C ALA A 315 11.14 -2.97 -1.56
N SER A 316 10.85 -3.25 -2.84
CA SER A 316 9.77 -4.14 -3.26
C SER A 316 10.03 -5.61 -2.87
N LYS A 317 11.29 -6.05 -2.94
CA LYS A 317 11.69 -7.40 -2.50
C LYS A 317 11.52 -7.54 -0.99
N GLU A 318 11.90 -6.53 -0.21
CA GLU A 318 11.67 -6.49 1.24
C GLU A 318 10.18 -6.51 1.59
N LEU A 319 9.35 -5.87 0.76
CA LEU A 319 7.89 -5.87 0.89
C LEU A 319 7.22 -7.09 0.20
N GLN A 320 8.03 -8.06 -0.25
CA GLN A 320 7.59 -9.34 -0.80
C GLN A 320 6.77 -9.24 -2.09
N SER A 321 6.85 -8.12 -2.84
CA SER A 321 6.11 -7.91 -4.08
C SER A 321 6.39 -9.01 -5.12
N GLU A 322 5.33 -9.47 -5.79
CA GLU A 322 5.40 -10.48 -6.84
C GLU A 322 5.76 -9.87 -8.21
N VAL A 323 5.28 -8.64 -8.45
CA VAL A 323 5.37 -7.94 -9.73
C VAL A 323 5.52 -6.44 -9.50
N GLY A 324 6.23 -5.77 -10.41
CA GLY A 324 6.34 -4.33 -10.50
C GLY A 324 5.72 -3.80 -11.78
N PHE A 325 4.97 -2.71 -11.66
CA PHE A 325 4.43 -1.94 -12.77
C PHE A 325 4.94 -0.50 -12.73
N ILE A 326 5.42 -0.01 -13.87
CA ILE A 326 5.69 1.41 -14.10
C ILE A 326 4.63 1.92 -15.08
N LEU A 327 3.88 2.93 -14.66
CA LEU A 327 2.86 3.60 -15.45
C LEU A 327 3.41 4.94 -15.88
N LEU A 328 3.74 5.06 -17.16
CA LEU A 328 4.20 6.31 -17.75
C LEU A 328 3.05 6.99 -18.49
N PRO A 329 3.04 8.33 -18.60
CA PRO A 329 2.02 9.02 -19.36
C PRO A 329 2.08 8.63 -20.86
N PRO A 330 0.97 8.76 -21.61
CA PRO A 330 0.90 8.36 -23.01
C PRO A 330 1.98 9.00 -23.89
N ASN A 331 2.38 10.23 -23.54
CA ASN A 331 3.37 11.07 -24.21
C ASN A 331 4.79 10.95 -23.64
N ALA A 332 5.07 9.93 -22.81
CA ALA A 332 6.40 9.72 -22.25
C ALA A 332 7.46 9.59 -23.37
N PRO A 333 8.62 10.27 -23.26
CA PRO A 333 9.67 10.18 -24.27
C PRO A 333 10.14 8.74 -24.49
N GLY A 334 10.39 8.37 -25.75
CA GLY A 334 10.87 7.02 -26.10
C GLY A 334 12.17 6.64 -25.38
N GLU A 335 13.06 7.61 -25.16
CA GLU A 335 14.30 7.43 -24.40
C GLU A 335 14.04 7.04 -22.93
N THR A 336 12.97 7.54 -22.32
CA THR A 336 12.54 7.15 -20.97
C THR A 336 12.04 5.71 -20.95
N ILE A 337 11.22 5.32 -21.92
CA ILE A 337 10.74 3.94 -22.04
C ILE A 337 11.93 2.98 -22.21
N GLN A 338 12.88 3.31 -23.09
CA GLN A 338 14.08 2.51 -23.30
C GLN A 338 14.95 2.40 -22.05
N ALA A 339 15.06 3.46 -21.25
CA ALA A 339 15.81 3.42 -20.00
C ALA A 339 15.21 2.41 -19.00
N PHE A 340 13.87 2.35 -18.87
CA PHE A 340 13.22 1.30 -18.08
C PHE A 340 13.38 -0.10 -18.71
N GLN A 341 13.36 -0.22 -20.03
CA GLN A 341 13.58 -1.52 -20.68
C GLN A 341 14.98 -2.08 -20.40
N ARG A 342 16.00 -1.22 -20.32
CA ARG A 342 17.37 -1.63 -19.93
C ARG A 342 17.46 -2.14 -18.49
N THR A 343 16.51 -1.83 -17.61
CA THR A 343 16.43 -2.39 -16.26
C THR A 343 15.63 -3.71 -16.20
N GLY A 344 15.17 -4.21 -17.34
CA GLY A 344 14.46 -5.49 -17.48
C GLY A 344 12.95 -5.38 -17.37
N TYR A 345 12.38 -4.18 -17.47
CA TYR A 345 10.94 -4.00 -17.61
C TYR A 345 10.52 -4.18 -19.07
N GLU A 346 9.38 -4.84 -19.30
CA GLU A 346 8.83 -5.08 -20.64
C GLU A 346 7.56 -4.26 -20.84
N THR A 347 7.37 -3.69 -22.04
CA THR A 347 6.11 -3.03 -22.38
C THR A 347 5.01 -4.08 -22.50
N THR A 348 3.84 -3.82 -21.91
CA THR A 348 2.69 -4.73 -22.01
C THR A 348 1.38 -3.96 -22.17
N ALA A 349 0.34 -4.62 -22.69
CA ALA A 349 -1.03 -4.13 -22.70
C ALA A 349 -1.81 -4.66 -21.49
N LEU A 350 -2.87 -3.94 -21.09
CA LEU A 350 -3.69 -4.33 -19.95
C LEU A 350 -4.31 -5.73 -20.12
N GLU A 351 -4.70 -6.07 -21.35
CA GLU A 351 -5.32 -7.34 -21.74
C GLU A 351 -4.33 -8.52 -21.64
N GLU A 352 -3.04 -8.26 -21.83
CA GLU A 352 -1.96 -9.26 -21.79
C GLU A 352 -1.61 -9.70 -20.36
N ILE A 353 -1.95 -8.87 -19.35
CA ILE A 353 -1.72 -9.19 -17.95
C ILE A 353 -2.64 -10.34 -17.55
N ARG A 354 -2.12 -11.57 -17.53
CA ARG A 354 -2.92 -12.80 -17.32
C ARG A 354 -3.52 -12.94 -15.93
N ILE A 355 -2.86 -12.38 -14.91
CA ILE A 355 -3.30 -12.51 -13.52
C ILE A 355 -4.35 -11.42 -13.24
N PRO A 356 -5.61 -11.77 -12.94
CA PRO A 356 -6.69 -10.80 -12.80
C PRO A 356 -6.41 -9.72 -11.75
N ALA A 357 -5.86 -10.11 -10.59
CA ALA A 357 -5.51 -9.18 -9.51
C ALA A 357 -4.43 -8.17 -9.93
N TRP A 358 -3.44 -8.61 -10.73
CA TRP A 358 -2.41 -7.70 -11.26
C TRP A 358 -3.01 -6.73 -12.27
N ARG A 359 -3.89 -7.22 -13.15
CA ARG A 359 -4.60 -6.39 -14.13
C ARG A 359 -5.48 -5.33 -13.46
N GLU A 360 -6.24 -5.72 -12.43
CA GLU A 360 -7.10 -4.82 -11.66
C GLU A 360 -6.27 -3.70 -10.99
N ALA A 361 -5.15 -4.05 -10.37
CA ALA A 361 -4.27 -3.07 -9.73
C ALA A 361 -3.69 -2.03 -10.70
N VAL A 362 -3.49 -2.39 -11.97
CA VAL A 362 -3.09 -1.45 -13.04
C VAL A 362 -4.29 -0.62 -13.49
N TYR A 363 -5.45 -1.25 -13.69
CA TYR A 363 -6.68 -0.57 -14.12
C TYR A 363 -7.13 0.52 -13.14
N GLU A 364 -7.09 0.26 -11.83
CA GLU A 364 -7.49 1.23 -10.79
C GLU A 364 -6.63 2.51 -10.77
N MET A 365 -5.41 2.47 -11.31
CA MET A 365 -4.48 3.61 -11.33
C MET A 365 -4.32 4.26 -12.70
N ALA A 366 -4.78 3.60 -13.76
CA ALA A 366 -4.57 4.06 -15.12
C ALA A 366 -5.26 5.43 -15.33
N ALA A 367 -4.47 6.50 -15.36
CA ALA A 367 -4.84 7.74 -16.04
C ALA A 367 -5.18 7.41 -17.51
N GLU A 368 -5.91 8.27 -18.23
CA GLU A 368 -6.37 7.99 -19.60
C GLU A 368 -5.26 7.37 -20.50
N ASN A 369 -5.28 6.04 -20.65
CA ASN A 369 -4.44 5.21 -21.51
C ASN A 369 -2.90 5.28 -21.27
N PRO A 370 -2.36 4.82 -20.13
CA PRO A 370 -0.94 4.95 -19.80
C PRO A 370 -0.09 3.95 -20.60
N ARG A 371 1.20 4.24 -20.73
CA ARG A 371 2.20 3.25 -21.16
C ARG A 371 2.54 2.36 -19.96
N ILE A 372 2.23 1.07 -20.05
CA ILE A 372 2.46 0.11 -18.98
C ILE A 372 3.76 -0.63 -19.24
N LEU A 373 4.67 -0.59 -18.27
CA LEU A 373 5.81 -1.49 -18.21
C LEU A 373 5.68 -2.45 -17.04
N MET A 374 6.01 -3.72 -17.24
CA MET A 374 5.86 -4.79 -16.27
C MET A 374 7.17 -5.53 -16.08
N LYS A 375 7.48 -5.89 -14.83
CA LYS A 375 8.58 -6.79 -14.47
C LYS A 375 8.15 -7.74 -13.36
N ARG A 376 8.39 -9.03 -13.54
CA ARG A 376 8.17 -10.01 -12.48
C ARG A 376 9.31 -9.93 -11.47
N LEU A 377 8.98 -9.68 -10.19
CA LEU A 377 9.97 -9.50 -9.13
C LEU A 377 10.24 -10.80 -8.36
N ARG A 378 9.32 -11.78 -8.43
CA ARG A 378 9.47 -13.09 -7.78
C ARG A 378 8.97 -14.25 -8.63
N PRO A 379 9.60 -15.44 -8.52
CA PRO A 379 9.13 -16.64 -9.20
C PRO A 379 7.88 -17.22 -8.54
N ASP A 380 7.73 -17.14 -7.22
CA ASP A 380 6.61 -17.72 -6.50
C ASP A 380 5.54 -16.69 -6.12
N ARG A 381 4.26 -17.08 -6.28
CA ARG A 381 3.10 -16.33 -5.76
C ARG A 381 2.76 -16.77 -4.34
N VAL A 382 2.26 -15.83 -3.54
CA VAL A 382 1.78 -16.08 -2.17
C VAL A 382 0.42 -16.78 -2.22
N MET A 383 -0.49 -16.30 -3.05
CA MET A 383 -1.76 -16.98 -3.34
C MET A 383 -1.60 -17.82 -4.61
N LYS A 384 -1.19 -19.08 -4.45
CA LYS A 384 -1.25 -20.07 -5.54
C LYS A 384 -2.68 -20.63 -5.62
N PRO A 385 -3.22 -20.87 -6.83
CA PRO A 385 -4.29 -21.85 -6.98
C PRO A 385 -3.78 -23.17 -6.37
N ILE A 386 -4.60 -23.84 -5.57
CA ILE A 386 -4.33 -25.23 -5.18
C ILE A 386 -4.49 -26.12 -6.41
#